data_AF-A0A0A9BKC6-F1
#
_entry.id   AF-A0A0A9BKC6-F1
#
_cell.length_a   1.000
_cell.length_b   1.000
_cell.length_c   1.000
_cell.angle_alpha   90.00
_cell.angle_beta   90.00
_cell.angle_gamma   90.00
#
_symmetry.space_group_name_H-M   'P 1'
#
loop_
_entity.id
_entity.type
_entity.pdbx_description
1 polymer ?
#
loop_
_entity_poly.entity_id
_entity_poly.type
_entity_poly.pdbx_seq_one_letter_code
_entity_poly.pdbx_strand_id
1 'polypeptide(L)' 'MPRHYVLKVLKEKGLVKKDVDFYGTVSQIEKTFAKRFLDPYKESVPGLADSYAAACACQDSPIIQP' A
#
# COMPACT_ATOMS: atom_id res chain seq x y z
N MET A 1 -0.75 5.66 7.25
CA MET A 1 -0.68 5.88 5.78
C MET A 1 -0.20 4.62 5.04
N PRO A 2 -1.00 3.53 5.01
CA PRO A 2 -0.60 2.24 4.42
C PRO A 2 -0.17 2.33 2.94
N ARG A 3 -0.86 3.16 2.14
CA ARG A 3 -0.52 3.35 0.72
C ARG A 3 0.84 4.03 0.50
N HIS A 4 1.22 4.95 1.39
CA HIS A 4 2.54 5.59 1.34
C HIS A 4 3.65 4.57 1.63
N TYR A 5 3.44 3.67 2.59
CA TYR A 5 4.38 2.60 2.90
C TYR A 5 4.62 1.70 1.68
N VAL A 6 3.56 1.24 1.02
CA VAL A 6 3.67 0.41 -0.20
C VAL A 6 4.48 1.12 -1.28
N LEU A 7 4.15 2.38 -1.58
CA LEU A 7 4.88 3.16 -2.57
C LEU A 7 6.37 3.32 -2.21
N LYS A 8 6.69 3.54 -0.94
CA LYS A 8 8.07 3.65 -0.47
C LYS A 8 8.84 2.35 -0.72
N VAL A 9 8.30 1.21 -0.27
CA VAL A 9 8.94 -0.11 -0.44
C VAL A 9 9.18 -0.42 -1.92
N LEU A 10 8.19 -0.15 -2.77
CA LEU A 10 8.33 -0.39 -4.20
C LEU A 10 9.36 0.53 -4.85
N LYS A 11 9.45 1.80 -4.43
CA LYS A 11 10.47 2.75 -4.91
C LYS A 11 11.88 2.32 -4.48
N GLU A 12 12.05 1.91 -3.23
CA GLU A 12 13.34 1.44 -2.68
C GLU A 12 13.83 0.17 -3.39
N LYS A 13 12.90 -0.69 -3.82
CA LYS A 13 13.21 -1.90 -4.61
C LYS A 13 13.32 -1.65 -6.12
N GLY A 14 13.12 -0.43 -6.60
CA GLY A 14 13.15 -0.09 -8.03
C GLY A 14 12.02 -0.72 -8.86
N LEU A 15 10.95 -1.17 -8.20
CA LEU A 15 9.81 -1.86 -8.83
C LEU A 15 8.76 -0.90 -9.42
N VAL A 16 8.84 0.39 -9.05
CA VAL A 16 8.03 1.47 -9.61
C VAL A 16 8.93 2.65 -9.97
N LYS A 17 8.48 3.47 -10.93
CA LYS A 17 9.20 4.69 -11.33
C LYS A 17 9.26 5.67 -10.16
N LYS A 18 10.38 6.42 -10.07
CA LYS A 18 10.57 7.48 -9.05
C LYS A 18 9.46 8.54 -9.11
N ASP A 19 9.00 8.83 -10.32
CA ASP A 19 7.94 9.80 -10.68
C ASP A 19 6.52 9.22 -10.72
N VAL A 20 6.25 8.09 -10.04
CA VAL A 20 4.86 7.62 -9.93
C VAL A 20 4.00 8.70 -9.27
N ASP A 21 2.91 9.05 -9.95
CA ASP A 21 1.98 10.08 -9.49
C ASP A 21 1.41 9.67 -8.13
N PHE A 22 1.90 10.33 -7.08
CA PHE A 22 1.61 9.95 -5.71
C PHE A 22 0.13 10.16 -5.41
N TYR A 23 -0.40 11.33 -5.79
CA TYR A 23 -1.77 11.74 -5.49
C TYR A 23 -2.80 10.83 -6.16
N GLY A 24 -2.66 10.59 -7.47
CA GLY A 24 -3.53 9.70 -8.23
C GLY A 24 -3.41 8.25 -7.79
N THR A 25 -2.25 7.82 -7.27
CA THR A 25 -2.08 6.47 -6.71
C THR A 25 -2.76 6.30 -5.36
N VAL A 26 -2.57 7.24 -4.42
CA VAL A 26 -3.14 7.12 -3.06
C VAL A 26 -4.65 7.35 -3.04
N SER A 27 -5.19 8.04 -4.04
CA SER A 27 -6.62 8.32 -4.21
C SER A 27 -7.39 7.20 -4.91
N GLN A 28 -6.74 6.11 -5.34
CA GLN A 28 -7.43 4.99 -5.97
C GLN A 28 -8.31 4.24 -4.96
N ILE A 29 -9.44 3.73 -5.46
CA ILE A 29 -10.23 2.74 -4.71
C ILE A 29 -9.40 1.51 -4.40
N GLU A 30 -9.67 0.86 -3.26
CA GLU A 30 -8.80 -0.18 -2.73
C GLU A 30 -8.58 -1.35 -3.69
N LYS A 31 -9.65 -1.75 -4.40
CA LYS A 31 -9.58 -2.81 -5.42
C LYS A 31 -8.62 -2.46 -6.56
N THR A 32 -8.58 -1.20 -6.98
CA THR A 32 -7.67 -0.74 -8.04
C THR A 32 -6.24 -0.65 -7.50
N PHE A 33 -6.08 -0.13 -6.28
CA PHE A 33 -4.79 -0.04 -5.62
C PHE A 33 -4.14 -1.42 -5.46
N ALA A 34 -4.87 -2.40 -4.92
CA ALA A 34 -4.38 -3.75 -4.72
C ALA A 34 -3.92 -4.41 -6.03
N LYS A 35 -4.75 -4.32 -7.09
CA LYS A 35 -4.41 -4.86 -8.42
C LYS A 35 -3.16 -4.24 -9.04
N ARG A 36 -2.85 -2.99 -8.71
CA ARG A 36 -1.73 -2.24 -9.30
C ARG A 36 -0.46 -2.31 -8.47
N PHE A 37 -0.58 -2.35 -7.15
CA PHE A 37 0.55 -2.14 -6.23
C PHE A 37 0.76 -3.28 -5.22
N LEU A 38 -0.14 -4.27 -5.15
CA LEU A 38 0.02 -5.45 -4.30
C LEU A 38 0.14 -6.72 -5.14
N ASP A 39 -0.85 -7.04 -5.97
CA ASP A 39 -0.92 -8.29 -6.73
C ASP A 39 0.32 -8.57 -7.60
N PRO A 40 0.87 -7.60 -8.36
CA PRO A 40 2.03 -7.84 -9.23
C PRO A 40 3.33 -8.08 -8.46
N TYR A 41 3.37 -7.69 -7.17
CA TYR A 41 4.59 -7.69 -6.37
C TYR A 41 4.57 -8.73 -5.25
N LYS A 42 3.58 -9.62 -5.24
CA LYS A 42 3.48 -10.72 -4.27
C LYS A 42 4.71 -11.64 -4.24
N GLU A 43 5.35 -11.85 -5.39
CA GLU A 43 6.54 -12.71 -5.52
C GLU A 43 7.83 -11.92 -5.28
N SER A 44 7.92 -10.69 -5.81
CA SER A 44 9.10 -9.83 -5.65
C SER A 44 9.23 -9.21 -4.26
N VAL A 45 8.11 -9.09 -3.53
CA VAL A 45 8.01 -8.53 -2.18
C VAL A 45 7.07 -9.40 -1.34
N PRO A 46 7.53 -10.59 -0.91
CA PRO A 46 6.72 -11.47 -0.07
C PRO A 46 6.32 -10.75 1.22
N GLY A 47 5.05 -10.86 1.60
CA GLY A 47 4.48 -10.20 2.79
C GLY A 47 4.07 -8.74 2.62
N LEU A 48 4.20 -8.14 1.42
CA LEU A 48 3.78 -6.76 1.17
C LEU A 48 2.26 -6.57 1.39
N ALA A 49 1.45 -7.50 0.88
CA ALA A 49 0.00 -7.45 1.02
C ALA A 49 -0.43 -7.64 2.48
N ASP A 50 0.17 -8.58 3.20
CA ASP A 50 -0.12 -8.82 4.62
C ASP A 50 0.27 -7.63 5.50
N SER A 51 1.45 -7.05 5.26
CA SER A 51 1.91 -5.85 5.98
C SER A 51 1.00 -4.65 5.71
N TYR A 52 0.52 -4.51 4.47
CA TYR A 52 -0.44 -3.48 4.09
C TYR A 52 -1.80 -3.69 4.80
N ALA A 53 -2.32 -4.92 4.80
CA ALA A 53 -3.57 -5.26 5.47
C ALA A 53 -3.50 -5.01 6.98
N ALA A 54 -2.41 -5.41 7.63
CA ALA A 54 -2.17 -5.13 9.05
C ALA A 54 -2.09 -3.62 9.34
N ALA A 55 -1.43 -2.85 8.46
CA ALA A 55 -1.37 -1.40 8.58
C ALA A 55 -2.74 -0.73 8.38
N CYS A 56 -3.60 -1.24 7.49
CA CYS A 56 -4.98 -0.78 7.35
C CYS A 56 -5.81 -1.09 8.60
N ALA A 57 -5.76 -2.33 9.09
CA ALA A 57 -6.50 -2.75 10.30
C ALA A 57 -6.12 -1.94 11.56
N CYS A 58 -4.87 -1.47 11.65
CA CYS A 58 -4.42 -0.59 12.73
C CYS A 58 -5.02 0.84 12.63
N GLN A 59 -5.43 1.29 11.44
CA GLN A 59 -6.14 2.56 11.26
C GLN A 59 -7.63 2.46 11.55
N ASP A 60 -8.20 1.26 11.47
CA ASP A 60 -9.62 0.96 11.73
C ASP A 60 -9.93 0.66 13.20
N SER A 61 -9.03 0.95 14.15
CA SER A 61 -9.40 0.85 15.58
C SER A 61 -10.61 1.75 15.86
N PRO A 62 -11.73 1.20 16.36
CA PRO A 62 -12.82 2.04 16.84
C PRO A 62 -12.25 2.84 18.01
N ILE A 63 -12.36 4.16 17.92
CA ILE A 63 -12.17 5.00 19.09
C ILE A 63 -13.26 4.57 20.09
N ILE A 64 -12.88 3.72 21.05
CA ILE A 64 -13.65 3.53 22.28
C ILE A 64 -13.50 4.87 23.01
N GLN A 65 -14.48 5.75 22.80
CA GLN A 65 -14.62 7.00 23.55
C GLN A 65 -15.29 6.64 24.90
N PRO A 66 -14.62 6.84 26.05
CA PRO A 66 -15.31 6.96 27.34
C PRO A 66 -16.07 8.29 27.45
#